data_AF-A0A939GMN3-F1
#
_entry.id   AF-A0A939GMN3-F1
#
_cell.length_a   1.000
_cell.length_b   1.000
_cell.length_c   1.000
_cell.angle_alpha   90.00
_cell.angle_beta   90.00
_cell.angle_gamma   90.00
#
_symmetry.space_group_name_H-M   'P 1'
#
loop_
_entity.id
_entity.type
_entity.pdbx_description
1 polymer ?
#
loop_
_entity_poly.entity_id
_entity_poly.type
_entity_poly.pdbx_seq_one_letter_code
_entity_poly.pdbx_strand_id
1 'polypeptide(L)'
;MKFNVLKSKKLLQRAVNLPNRIIDDEDFSHSEVMDRQLAEGQYERKRVSLLYEVQELMLETRSFIKAVYGIDSEYFRWIHKIGFTSENKGFVMNTFNVNHNKYWQEGKREIISLLSNIVSEEEAKAEQEIHNKKDVPYF
;
A
#
# COMPACT_ATOMS: atom_id res chain seq x y z
N MET A 1 13.72 15.53 -9.28
CA MET A 1 14.00 14.44 -8.32
C MET A 1 13.58 14.67 -6.87
N LYS A 2 13.78 15.85 -6.26
CA LYS A 2 13.30 16.10 -4.87
C LYS A 2 11.80 15.79 -4.67
N PHE A 3 10.99 16.03 -5.70
CA PHE A 3 9.58 15.66 -5.74
C PHE A 3 9.36 14.14 -5.66
N ASN A 4 10.10 13.33 -6.42
CA ASN A 4 9.94 11.87 -6.47
C ASN A 4 10.31 11.21 -5.14
N VAL A 5 11.40 11.64 -4.51
CA VAL A 5 11.80 11.18 -3.16
C VAL A 5 10.70 11.53 -2.15
N LEU A 6 10.20 12.77 -2.17
CA LEU A 6 9.14 13.18 -1.25
C LEU A 6 7.84 12.40 -1.49
N LYS A 7 7.47 12.19 -2.75
CA LYS A 7 6.25 11.50 -3.14
C LYS A 7 6.31 10.02 -2.76
N SER A 8 7.41 9.33 -3.07
CA SER A 8 7.62 7.93 -2.72
C SER A 8 7.62 7.71 -1.19
N LYS A 9 8.27 8.60 -0.42
CA LYS A 9 8.21 8.57 1.06
C LYS A 9 6.80 8.74 1.60
N LYS A 10 6.01 9.66 1.03
CA LYS A 10 4.60 9.85 1.43
C LYS A 10 3.75 8.61 1.15
N LEU A 11 3.94 7.98 -0.01
CA LEU A 11 3.25 6.74 -0.35
C LEU A 11 3.65 5.60 0.59
N LEU A 12 4.96 5.46 0.88
CA LEU A 12 5.47 4.46 1.83
C LEU A 12 4.88 4.66 3.23
N GLN A 13 4.83 5.90 3.73
CA GLN A 13 4.26 6.19 5.04
C GLN A 13 2.78 5.78 5.11
N ARG A 14 2.00 6.04 4.05
CA ARG A 14 0.61 5.59 3.98
C ARG A 14 0.50 4.07 4.00
N ALA A 15 1.33 3.37 3.24
CA ALA A 15 1.37 1.90 3.24
C ALA A 15 1.72 1.31 4.62
N VAL A 16 2.68 1.92 5.33
CA VAL A 16 3.06 1.52 6.70
C VAL A 16 1.92 1.73 7.69
N ASN A 17 1.18 2.84 7.55
CA ASN A 17 0.07 3.23 8.42
C ASN A 17 -1.20 2.41 8.24
N LEU A 18 -1.34 1.64 7.14
CA LEU A 18 -2.44 0.69 7.01
C LEU A 18 -2.49 -0.24 8.24
N PRO A 19 -3.66 -0.64 8.75
CA PRO A 19 -3.72 -1.57 9.87
C PRO A 19 -3.08 -2.92 9.51
N ASN A 20 -2.68 -3.72 10.50
CA ASN A 20 -2.14 -5.07 10.25
C ASN A 20 -3.24 -6.11 10.04
N ARG A 21 -4.48 -5.79 10.40
CA ARG A 21 -5.66 -6.64 10.25
C ARG A 21 -6.83 -5.76 9.86
N ILE A 22 -7.69 -6.26 8.99
CA ILE A 22 -8.99 -5.64 8.70
C ILE A 22 -9.96 -5.93 9.85
N ILE A 23 -9.79 -7.09 10.48
CA ILE A 23 -10.66 -7.63 11.53
C ILE A 23 -9.81 -7.94 12.74
N ASP A 24 -10.15 -7.36 13.89
CA ASP A 24 -9.60 -7.77 15.17
C ASP A 24 -10.64 -8.53 16.00
N ASP A 25 -10.20 -9.48 16.81
CA ASP A 25 -11.11 -10.25 17.67
C ASP A 25 -11.81 -9.33 18.70
N GLU A 26 -11.18 -8.20 19.03
CA GLU A 26 -11.71 -7.13 19.88
C GLU A 26 -12.87 -6.34 19.25
N ASP A 27 -13.01 -6.37 17.90
CA ASP A 27 -14.14 -5.74 17.19
C ASP A 27 -15.48 -6.45 17.53
N PHE A 28 -15.42 -7.67 18.10
CA PHE A 28 -16.58 -8.45 18.54
C PHE A 28 -16.65 -8.63 20.06
N SER A 29 -15.58 -8.33 20.80
CA SER A 29 -15.49 -8.60 22.24
C SER A 29 -16.26 -7.62 23.12
N HIS A 30 -16.72 -6.49 22.56
CA HIS A 30 -17.49 -5.47 23.29
C HIS A 30 -19.01 -5.64 23.17
N SER A 31 -19.51 -6.75 22.61
CA SER A 31 -20.95 -6.95 22.37
C SER A 31 -21.69 -7.64 23.53
N GLU A 32 -21.27 -7.42 24.78
CA GLU A 32 -22.17 -7.70 25.90
C GLU A 32 -23.27 -6.62 25.88
N VAL A 33 -24.41 -6.98 25.28
CA VAL A 33 -25.70 -6.26 25.29
C VAL A 33 -25.92 -5.17 24.21
N MET A 34 -24.95 -4.84 23.35
CA MET A 34 -25.20 -3.95 22.20
C MET A 34 -25.59 -4.76 20.94
N ASP A 35 -26.73 -4.42 20.33
CA ASP A 35 -27.33 -5.11 19.17
C ASP A 35 -26.29 -5.62 18.17
N ARG A 36 -26.24 -6.94 17.99
CA ARG A 36 -25.35 -7.63 17.04
C ARG A 36 -25.38 -7.00 15.64
N GLN A 37 -26.54 -6.51 15.21
CA GLN A 37 -26.72 -5.78 13.95
C GLN A 37 -25.94 -4.45 13.90
N LEU A 38 -25.81 -3.74 15.03
CA LEU A 38 -25.05 -2.50 15.12
C LEU A 38 -23.54 -2.77 15.03
N ALA A 39 -23.06 -3.83 15.67
CA ALA A 39 -21.66 -4.27 15.59
C ALA A 39 -21.30 -4.74 14.16
N GLU A 40 -22.16 -5.54 13.53
CA GLU A 40 -22.01 -5.96 12.13
C GLU A 40 -22.00 -4.75 11.16
N GLY A 41 -22.86 -3.75 11.39
CA GLY A 41 -22.88 -2.52 10.61
C GLY A 41 -21.66 -1.62 10.79
N GLN A 42 -21.08 -1.55 12.00
CA GLN A 42 -19.82 -0.84 12.26
C GLN A 42 -18.64 -1.55 11.58
N TYR A 43 -18.60 -2.88 11.65
CA TYR A 43 -17.62 -3.71 10.96
C TYR A 43 -17.64 -3.47 9.44
N GLU A 44 -18.82 -3.55 8.81
CA GLU A 44 -18.94 -3.36 7.37
C GLU A 44 -18.43 -1.99 6.94
N ARG A 45 -18.77 -0.94 7.69
CA ARG A 45 -18.27 0.43 7.44
C ARG A 45 -16.75 0.53 7.54
N LYS A 46 -16.14 -0.06 8.58
CA LYS A 46 -14.67 -0.10 8.76
C LYS A 46 -14.01 -0.82 7.59
N ARG A 47 -14.54 -1.99 7.20
CA ARG A 47 -14.02 -2.78 6.06
C ARG A 47 -14.07 -1.99 4.76
N VAL A 48 -15.23 -1.41 4.43
CA VAL A 48 -15.41 -0.61 3.21
C VAL A 48 -14.45 0.59 3.19
N SER A 49 -14.31 1.30 4.31
CA SER A 49 -13.38 2.43 4.42
C SER A 49 -11.93 2.03 4.15
N LEU A 50 -11.48 0.91 4.73
CA LEU A 50 -10.11 0.42 4.55
C LEU A 50 -9.85 -0.06 3.12
N LEU A 51 -10.84 -0.71 2.49
CA LEU A 51 -10.74 -1.10 1.08
C LEU A 51 -10.64 0.12 0.17
N TYR A 52 -11.40 1.17 0.45
CA TYR A 52 -11.33 2.43 -0.29
C TYR A 52 -9.95 3.09 -0.14
N GLU A 53 -9.41 3.17 1.08
CA GLU A 53 -8.07 3.73 1.33
C GLU A 53 -6.97 2.98 0.56
N VAL A 54 -7.05 1.65 0.53
CA VAL A 54 -6.11 0.83 -0.25
C VAL A 54 -6.29 1.05 -1.76
N GLN A 55 -7.51 1.15 -2.27
CA GLN A 55 -7.75 1.43 -3.68
C GLN A 55 -7.14 2.78 -4.09
N GLU A 56 -7.31 3.82 -3.29
CA GLU A 56 -6.69 5.12 -3.54
C GLU A 56 -5.16 5.04 -3.51
N LEU A 57 -4.58 4.40 -2.50
CA LEU A 57 -3.13 4.20 -2.39
C LEU A 57 -2.57 3.46 -3.62
N MET A 58 -3.25 2.39 -4.05
CA MET A 58 -2.85 1.59 -5.20
C MET A 58 -2.94 2.39 -6.50
N LEU A 59 -4.03 3.15 -6.71
CA LEU A 59 -4.21 3.99 -7.89
C LEU A 59 -3.13 5.08 -7.97
N GLU A 60 -2.88 5.76 -6.86
CA GLU A 60 -1.87 6.81 -6.79
C GLU A 60 -0.46 6.25 -6.99
N THR A 61 -0.16 5.08 -6.41
CA THR A 61 1.13 4.40 -6.60
C THR A 61 1.33 3.96 -8.05
N ARG A 62 0.33 3.35 -8.69
CA ARG A 62 0.39 2.99 -10.12
C ARG A 62 0.62 4.21 -11.01
N SER A 63 -0.10 5.30 -10.73
CA SER A 63 0.00 6.54 -11.51
C SER A 63 1.40 7.16 -11.37
N PHE A 64 1.92 7.17 -10.14
CA PHE A 64 3.29 7.62 -9.86
C PHE A 64 4.33 6.76 -10.59
N ILE A 65 4.24 5.43 -10.45
CA ILE A 65 5.18 4.50 -11.09
C ILE A 65 5.15 4.67 -12.61
N LYS A 66 3.95 4.73 -13.21
CA LYS A 66 3.78 4.95 -14.65
C LYS A 66 4.44 6.25 -15.11
N ALA A 67 4.26 7.34 -14.36
CA ALA A 67 4.79 8.64 -14.72
C ALA A 67 6.32 8.73 -14.59
N VAL A 68 6.91 8.06 -13.60
CA VAL A 68 8.35 8.15 -13.30
C VAL A 68 9.18 7.09 -14.03
N TYR A 69 8.69 5.85 -14.08
CA TYR A 69 9.43 4.70 -14.59
C TYR A 69 8.88 4.14 -15.91
N GLY A 70 7.65 4.51 -16.30
CA GLY A 70 6.99 4.00 -17.50
C GLY A 70 6.28 2.66 -17.30
N ILE A 71 5.42 2.30 -18.27
CA ILE A 71 4.59 1.09 -18.24
C ILE A 71 5.41 -0.20 -18.38
N ASP A 72 6.59 -0.13 -19.00
CA ASP A 72 7.45 -1.29 -19.23
C ASP A 72 8.41 -1.57 -18.07
N SER A 73 8.35 -0.75 -17.00
CA SER A 73 9.18 -0.91 -15.82
C SER A 73 8.81 -2.15 -15.00
N GLU A 74 9.81 -2.71 -14.31
CA GLU A 74 9.59 -3.81 -13.36
C GLU A 74 8.66 -3.38 -12.22
N TYR A 75 8.78 -2.14 -11.75
CA TYR A 75 7.87 -1.59 -10.75
C TYR A 75 6.42 -1.54 -11.22
N PHE A 76 6.17 -1.18 -12.48
CA PHE A 76 4.82 -1.18 -13.04
C PHE A 76 4.26 -2.60 -13.11
N ARG A 77 5.07 -3.58 -13.56
CA ARG A 77 4.65 -5.00 -13.53
C ARG A 77 4.41 -5.51 -12.11
N TRP A 78 5.20 -5.08 -11.13
CA TRP A 78 5.07 -5.51 -9.74
C TRP A 78 3.78 -4.99 -9.10
N ILE A 79 3.48 -3.69 -9.20
CA ILE A 79 2.27 -3.10 -8.59
C ILE A 79 0.96 -3.71 -9.12
N HIS A 80 0.96 -4.28 -10.31
CA HIS A 80 -0.19 -4.99 -10.88
C HIS A 80 -0.41 -6.39 -10.29
N LYS A 81 0.60 -6.97 -9.64
CA LYS A 81 0.51 -8.29 -8.97
C LYS A 81 0.09 -8.19 -7.50
N ILE A 82 0.22 -7.00 -6.90
CA ILE A 82 -0.11 -6.79 -5.50
C ILE A 82 -1.63 -6.79 -5.31
N GLY A 83 -2.12 -7.67 -4.42
CA GLY A 83 -3.53 -7.85 -4.13
C GLY A 83 -3.81 -7.92 -2.63
N PHE A 84 -4.86 -7.23 -2.18
CA PHE A 84 -5.31 -7.17 -0.78
C PHE A 84 -6.56 -8.01 -0.50
N THR A 85 -7.20 -8.56 -1.53
CA THR A 85 -8.42 -9.37 -1.44
C THR A 85 -8.24 -10.72 -2.12
N SER A 86 -9.07 -11.68 -1.75
CA SER A 86 -9.09 -13.02 -2.37
C SER A 86 -9.49 -12.97 -3.84
N GLU A 87 -10.35 -12.01 -4.23
CA GLU A 87 -10.79 -11.80 -5.61
C GLU A 87 -9.62 -11.38 -6.51
N ASN A 88 -8.72 -10.52 -6.02
CA ASN A 88 -7.49 -10.16 -6.72
C ASN A 88 -6.50 -11.33 -6.85
N LYS A 89 -6.75 -12.45 -6.14
CA LYS A 89 -6.00 -13.70 -6.23
C LYS A 89 -6.83 -14.89 -6.76
N GLY A 90 -8.03 -14.66 -7.29
CA GLY A 90 -8.86 -15.68 -7.96
C GLY A 90 -9.73 -16.58 -7.06
N PHE A 91 -10.01 -16.21 -5.81
CA PHE A 91 -10.84 -17.02 -4.90
C PHE A 91 -12.20 -16.35 -4.59
N VAL A 92 -13.27 -17.10 -4.83
CA VAL A 92 -14.68 -16.73 -4.56
C VAL A 92 -14.90 -16.51 -3.06
N MET A 93 -15.48 -15.36 -2.73
CA MET A 93 -15.97 -14.96 -1.40
C MET A 93 -16.95 -16.01 -0.85
N ASN A 94 -16.51 -16.95 -0.01
CA ASN A 94 -17.40 -17.62 0.95
C ASN A 94 -16.72 -18.37 2.11
N THR A 95 -15.42 -18.18 2.34
CA THR A 95 -14.73 -18.78 3.50
C THR A 95 -14.13 -17.69 4.40
N PHE A 96 -14.86 -17.40 5.48
CA PHE A 96 -14.46 -16.93 6.82
C PHE A 96 -13.13 -16.14 6.98
N ASN A 97 -13.27 -14.92 7.53
CA ASN A 97 -12.31 -13.94 8.13
C ASN A 97 -10.78 -14.19 8.11
N VAL A 98 -10.29 -15.41 8.30
CA VAL A 98 -8.86 -15.72 8.38
C VAL A 98 -8.13 -15.43 7.06
N ASN A 99 -8.75 -15.75 5.92
CA ASN A 99 -8.14 -15.51 4.61
C ASN A 99 -8.06 -14.01 4.26
N HIS A 100 -8.98 -13.19 4.75
CA HIS A 100 -8.98 -11.74 4.49
C HIS A 100 -7.83 -11.04 5.19
N ASN A 101 -7.59 -11.33 6.47
CA ASN A 101 -6.44 -10.79 7.19
C ASN A 101 -5.11 -11.28 6.61
N LYS A 102 -5.04 -12.53 6.14
CA LYS A 102 -3.84 -13.05 5.47
C LYS A 102 -3.53 -12.28 4.18
N TYR A 103 -4.50 -12.18 3.26
CA TYR A 103 -4.28 -11.45 2.00
C TYR A 103 -4.02 -9.96 2.22
N TRP A 104 -4.66 -9.37 3.22
CA TRP A 104 -4.39 -8.01 3.64
C TRP A 104 -2.93 -7.81 4.09
N GLN A 105 -2.44 -8.69 4.97
CA GLN A 105 -1.06 -8.64 5.44
C GLN A 105 -0.05 -8.89 4.33
N GLU A 106 -0.31 -9.86 3.45
CA GLU A 106 0.52 -10.11 2.28
C GLU A 106 0.58 -8.88 1.37
N GLY A 107 -0.59 -8.33 1.00
CA GLY A 107 -0.67 -7.12 0.17
C GLY A 107 0.02 -5.92 0.80
N LYS A 108 -0.17 -5.70 2.11
CA LYS A 108 0.52 -4.65 2.89
C LYS A 108 2.03 -4.83 2.83
N ARG A 109 2.53 -6.04 3.08
CA ARG A 109 3.98 -6.33 3.04
C ARG A 109 4.55 -6.09 1.64
N GLU A 110 3.86 -6.53 0.60
CA GLU A 110 4.29 -6.36 -0.78
C GLU A 110 4.32 -4.89 -1.20
N ILE A 111 3.30 -4.09 -0.87
CA ILE A 111 3.29 -2.66 -1.22
C ILE A 111 4.37 -1.88 -0.47
N ILE A 112 4.62 -2.23 0.80
CA ILE A 112 5.72 -1.65 1.59
C ILE A 112 7.05 -1.99 0.93
N SER A 113 7.28 -3.26 0.58
CA SER A 113 8.52 -3.68 -0.08
C SER A 113 8.76 -2.96 -1.40
N LEU A 114 7.73 -2.87 -2.25
CA LEU A 114 7.80 -2.14 -3.52
C LEU A 114 8.17 -0.66 -3.28
N LEU A 115 7.45 0.01 -2.38
CA LEU A 115 7.66 1.44 -2.12
C LEU A 115 9.00 1.72 -1.44
N SER A 116 9.49 0.83 -0.57
CA SER A 116 10.83 0.92 0.02
C SER A 116 11.92 0.85 -1.05
N ASN A 117 11.81 -0.08 -2.00
CA ASN A 117 12.78 -0.18 -3.10
C ASN A 117 12.80 1.10 -3.95
N ILE A 118 11.61 1.63 -4.28
CA ILE A 118 11.45 2.89 -5.00
C ILE A 118 12.08 4.06 -4.22
N VAL A 119 11.87 4.14 -2.90
CA VAL A 119 12.48 5.20 -2.07
C VAL A 119 14.00 5.10 -2.12
N SER A 120 14.56 3.91 -1.90
CA SER A 120 16.01 3.70 -1.93
C SER A 120 16.63 4.05 -3.28
N GLU A 121 15.98 3.68 -4.39
CA GLU A 121 16.46 4.03 -5.73
C GLU A 121 16.43 5.55 -5.98
N GLU A 122 15.34 6.22 -5.62
CA GLU A 122 15.22 7.67 -5.84
C GLU A 122 16.17 8.48 -4.93
N GLU A 123 16.46 7.99 -3.72
CA GLU A 123 17.49 8.56 -2.85
C GLU A 123 18.89 8.40 -3.46
N ALA A 124 19.25 7.20 -3.92
CA ALA A 124 20.54 6.94 -4.55
C ALA A 124 20.76 7.82 -5.79
N LYS A 125 19.73 7.97 -6.65
CA LYS A 125 19.78 8.90 -7.78
C LYS A 125 20.03 10.33 -7.31
N ALA A 126 19.33 10.78 -6.27
CA ALA A 126 19.45 12.16 -5.77
C ALA A 126 20.85 12.46 -5.22
N GLU A 127 21.48 11.48 -4.56
CA GLU A 127 22.85 11.59 -4.08
C GLU A 127 23.86 11.68 -5.23
N GLN A 128 23.72 10.81 -6.25
CA GLN A 128 24.60 10.83 -7.43
C GLN A 128 24.57 12.18 -8.16
N GLU A 129 23.40 12.80 -8.30
CA GLU A 129 23.30 14.14 -8.91
C GLU A 129 24.00 15.23 -8.09
N ILE A 130 23.95 15.14 -6.76
CA ILE A 130 24.64 16.09 -5.88
C ILE A 130 26.15 15.94 -6.04
N HIS A 131 26.66 14.71 -6.16
CA HIS A 131 28.06 14.45 -6.42
C HIS A 131 28.49 14.96 -7.81
N ASN A 132 27.76 14.61 -8.86
CA ASN A 132 28.07 15.05 -10.24
C ASN A 132 28.06 16.58 -10.41
N LYS A 133 27.25 17.32 -9.63
CA LYS A 133 27.25 18.79 -9.64
C LYS A 133 28.45 19.41 -8.93
N LYS A 134 29.10 18.70 -8.01
CA LYS A 134 30.29 19.17 -7.29
C LYS A 134 31.57 18.98 -8.11
N ASP A 135 31.56 18.05 -9.06
CA ASP A 135 32.72 17.67 -9.87
C ASP A 135 32.83 18.44 -11.20
N VAL A 136 32.00 19.46 -11.45
CA VAL A 136 32.14 20.34 -12.62
C VAL A 136 33.17 21.43 -12.31
N PRO A 137 34.33 21.48 -12.98
CA PRO A 137 35.29 22.56 -12.79
C PRO A 137 34.68 23.85 -13.34
N TYR A 138 34.69 24.91 -12.54
CA TYR A 138 34.48 26.27 -13.04
C TYR A 138 35.64 26.58 -13.99
N PHE A 139 35.38 26.52 -15.30
CA PHE A 139 36.22 27.10 -16.34
C PHE A 139 35.73 28.50 -16.68
#